data_AF-A0A955W0V3-F1
#
_entry.id   AF-A0A955W0V3-F1
#
_cell.length_a   1.000
_cell.length_b   1.000
_cell.length_c   1.000
_cell.angle_alpha   90.00
_cell.angle_beta   90.00
_cell.angle_gamma   90.00
#
_symmetry.space_group_name_H-M   'P 1'
#
loop_
_entity.id
_entity.type
_entity.pdbx_description
1 polymer ?
#
loop_
_entity_poly.entity_id
_entity_poly.type
_entity_poly.pdbx_seq_one_letter_code
_entity_poly.pdbx_strand_id
1 'polypeptide(L)'
;MAKATLRDPDDESPPCRKQLGRLQVAPSSHVGLWLQSYQSSTHSGENNGKHQAATLETAGSRIPAGYQAAFARREATLRGHDGGTPSGVTRVYEATVEGRMVVGIGDASVHETSVSLLHTWGVPFIPGSALKGVAAVAAGAYGDAWRAPSEPGADAGESHQQLFGDVGFSGLVTFHDAWWIPPADGKGRVPLDLDVMTVHHADYYSGKKDAGPQDWDEPNPVGFISARGTYLFALSGPADWVDLAARFLSEALQHHGVGAKTAAGYGRMTTLEPRLSEADRRAEAAREQADRARQAANERLARVSNPDVSPDERTQRVDVLARLQAEDPEGPARVREVARQLVAQDVSWWRKWLEKDRPDSSRELVESVLPAEEDIAAAEDNGVRAQAKLASGKVKKERDRKVIVRWADGTESLYNASRCTVQEGVQLSKTELRDVRVVESGKRITLCAVE
;
A
#
# COMPACT_ATOMS: atom_id res chain seq x y z
N MET A 1 45.39 9.86 -23.20
CA MET A 1 46.09 9.38 -21.99
C MET A 1 47.04 10.48 -21.51
N ALA A 2 46.60 11.30 -20.56
CA ALA A 2 47.47 12.28 -19.91
C ALA A 2 48.32 11.53 -18.86
N LYS A 3 49.64 11.57 -19.00
CA LYS A 3 50.58 10.99 -18.03
C LYS A 3 50.40 11.73 -16.69
N ALA A 4 49.98 11.02 -15.65
CA ALA A 4 50.11 11.49 -14.29
C ALA A 4 51.61 11.48 -13.92
N THR A 5 52.25 12.64 -14.00
CA THR A 5 53.57 12.85 -13.40
C THR A 5 53.41 12.84 -11.88
N LEU A 6 54.04 11.87 -11.22
CA LEU A 6 54.21 11.85 -9.77
C LEU A 6 54.95 13.12 -9.34
N ARG A 7 54.47 13.73 -8.25
CA ARG A 7 55.00 14.97 -7.70
C ARG A 7 56.44 14.77 -7.21
N ASP A 8 57.30 15.75 -7.49
CA ASP A 8 58.67 15.82 -6.99
C ASP A 8 58.67 15.87 -5.46
N PRO A 9 59.38 14.97 -4.75
CA PRO A 9 59.41 14.94 -3.29
C PRO A 9 59.99 16.22 -2.65
N ASP A 10 60.73 17.04 -3.42
CA ASP A 10 61.35 18.29 -2.94
C ASP A 10 60.52 19.55 -3.27
N ASP A 11 59.29 19.40 -3.81
CA ASP A 11 58.40 20.51 -4.14
C ASP A 11 57.72 21.11 -2.88
N GLU A 12 58.31 22.19 -2.34
CA GLU A 12 57.77 22.99 -1.21
C GLU A 12 56.50 23.79 -1.56
N SER A 13 55.92 23.65 -2.76
CA SER A 13 54.62 24.25 -3.08
C SER A 13 53.58 23.87 -2.02
N PRO A 14 52.76 24.81 -1.52
CA PRO A 14 51.75 24.50 -0.53
C PRO A 14 50.84 23.38 -1.05
N PRO A 15 50.34 22.48 -0.17
CA PRO A 15 49.47 21.38 -0.59
C PRO A 15 48.33 21.93 -1.46
N CYS A 16 48.04 21.23 -2.56
CA CYS A 16 47.10 21.60 -3.63
C CYS A 16 45.76 22.20 -3.11
N ARG A 17 45.33 21.82 -1.90
CA ARG A 17 44.15 22.36 -1.22
C ARG A 17 44.18 23.88 -0.97
N LYS A 18 45.34 24.51 -0.75
CA LYS A 18 45.43 25.99 -0.62
C LYS A 18 45.08 26.72 -1.93
N GLN A 19 45.23 26.07 -3.08
CA GLN A 19 44.82 26.64 -4.37
C GLN A 19 43.30 26.64 -4.56
N LEU A 20 42.57 25.73 -3.89
CA LEU A 20 41.10 25.68 -3.92
C LEU A 20 40.46 26.91 -3.25
N GLY A 21 41.14 27.55 -2.30
CA GLY A 21 40.66 28.78 -1.64
C GLY A 21 40.54 30.00 -2.56
N ARG A 22 41.06 29.91 -3.80
CA ARG A 22 40.89 30.96 -4.82
C ARG A 22 39.65 30.75 -5.68
N LEU A 23 39.01 29.58 -5.61
CA LEU A 23 37.82 29.27 -6.39
C LEU A 23 36.59 29.87 -5.70
N GLN A 24 35.76 30.56 -6.48
CA GLN A 24 34.51 31.16 -6.03
C GLN A 24 33.35 30.24 -6.40
N VAL A 25 32.35 30.15 -5.52
CA VAL A 25 31.12 29.46 -5.86
C VAL A 25 30.37 30.25 -6.93
N ALA A 26 29.85 29.58 -7.95
CA ALA A 26 29.05 30.16 -9.01
C ALA A 26 27.67 29.48 -9.05
N PRO A 27 26.64 30.10 -9.68
CA PRO A 27 25.34 29.46 -9.83
C PRO A 27 25.39 28.12 -10.59
N SER A 28 26.42 27.91 -11.42
CA SER A 28 26.67 26.65 -12.12
C SER A 28 27.47 25.63 -11.33
N SER A 29 27.94 25.98 -10.13
CA SER A 29 28.68 25.04 -9.29
C SER A 29 27.76 23.92 -8.81
N HIS A 30 28.31 22.72 -8.74
CA HIS A 30 27.60 21.56 -8.21
C HIS A 30 27.61 21.59 -6.69
N VAL A 31 26.44 21.65 -6.06
CA VAL A 31 26.28 21.80 -4.59
C VAL A 31 27.05 20.73 -3.83
N GLY A 32 26.81 19.44 -4.13
CA GLY A 32 27.45 18.33 -3.39
C GLY A 32 28.98 18.33 -3.49
N LEU A 33 29.52 18.41 -4.69
CA LEU A 33 30.95 18.58 -4.94
C LEU A 33 31.56 19.77 -4.17
N TRP A 34 30.87 20.92 -4.14
CA TRP A 34 31.37 22.10 -3.44
C TRP A 34 31.41 21.90 -1.92
N LEU A 35 30.35 21.32 -1.36
CA LEU A 35 30.26 20.98 0.06
C LEU A 35 31.30 19.95 0.48
N GLN A 36 31.59 18.95 -0.36
CA GLN A 36 32.48 17.85 0.00
C GLN A 36 33.96 18.13 -0.26
N SER A 37 34.29 18.78 -1.38
CA SER A 37 35.66 18.80 -1.91
C SER A 37 36.31 20.19 -2.00
N TYR A 38 35.53 21.27 -2.08
CA TYR A 38 36.06 22.62 -2.33
C TYR A 38 36.12 23.52 -1.09
N GLN A 39 35.84 22.98 0.09
CA GLN A 39 36.03 23.71 1.34
C GLN A 39 37.54 23.87 1.62
N SER A 40 38.00 25.12 1.59
CA SER A 40 39.42 25.48 1.58
C SER A 40 40.09 25.51 2.95
N SER A 41 39.37 25.20 4.03
CA SER A 41 39.93 25.32 5.38
C SER A 41 39.35 24.39 6.44
N THR A 42 40.24 23.80 7.23
CA THR A 42 40.00 23.17 8.53
C THR A 42 39.72 24.22 9.62
N HIS A 43 38.82 25.17 9.39
CA HIS A 43 38.55 26.28 10.32
C HIS A 43 37.41 25.99 11.30
N SER A 44 37.51 26.61 12.48
CA SER A 44 36.56 26.56 13.60
C SER A 44 35.09 26.76 13.18
N GLY A 45 34.17 26.20 13.97
CA GLY A 45 32.75 26.01 13.64
C GLY A 45 32.00 27.22 13.06
N GLU A 46 32.33 28.45 13.46
CA GLU A 46 31.67 29.67 12.97
C GLU A 46 31.90 29.96 11.48
N ASN A 47 33.07 29.64 10.93
CA ASN A 47 33.37 29.92 9.53
C ASN A 47 32.78 28.87 8.58
N ASN A 48 32.45 27.68 9.08
CA ASN A 48 31.85 26.61 8.29
C ASN A 48 30.40 26.96 7.89
N GLY A 49 29.60 27.49 8.82
CA GLY A 49 28.23 27.93 8.54
C GLY A 49 28.14 29.00 7.45
N LYS A 50 29.08 29.94 7.42
CA LYS A 50 29.16 30.99 6.39
C LYS A 50 29.46 30.41 5.00
N HIS A 51 30.35 29.42 4.90
CA HIS A 51 30.65 28.76 3.63
C HIS A 51 29.48 27.91 3.12
N GLN A 52 28.81 27.18 4.01
CA GLN A 52 27.60 26.43 3.67
C GLN A 52 26.49 27.38 3.19
N ALA A 53 26.24 28.48 3.91
CA ALA A 53 25.29 29.51 3.49
C ALA A 53 25.58 30.04 2.09
N ALA A 54 26.80 30.52 1.83
CA ALA A 54 27.19 31.04 0.52
C ALA A 54 27.03 30.00 -0.60
N THR A 55 27.30 28.72 -0.30
CA THR A 55 27.12 27.61 -1.24
C THR A 55 25.65 27.41 -1.59
N LEU A 56 24.77 27.37 -0.58
CA LEU A 56 23.33 27.18 -0.78
C LEU A 56 22.70 28.40 -1.48
N GLU A 57 23.10 29.61 -1.09
CA GLU A 57 22.64 30.87 -1.69
C GLU A 57 23.06 31.02 -3.14
N THR A 58 24.22 30.46 -3.53
CA THR A 58 24.75 30.61 -4.88
C THR A 58 24.51 29.38 -5.74
N ALA A 59 25.13 28.24 -5.40
CA ALA A 59 25.01 27.00 -6.17
C ALA A 59 23.64 26.32 -5.97
N GLY A 60 23.07 26.43 -4.77
CA GLY A 60 21.74 25.89 -4.45
C GLY A 60 20.60 26.75 -4.99
N SER A 61 20.86 27.97 -5.48
CA SER A 61 19.85 28.94 -5.92
C SER A 61 18.97 28.47 -7.07
N ARG A 62 19.42 27.46 -7.83
CA ARG A 62 18.73 26.95 -9.01
C ARG A 62 18.77 25.44 -9.08
N ILE A 63 17.73 24.88 -9.70
CA ILE A 63 17.70 23.46 -10.03
C ILE A 63 18.81 23.15 -11.05
N PRO A 64 19.64 22.11 -10.84
CA PRO A 64 20.65 21.70 -11.80
C PRO A 64 20.06 21.40 -13.17
N ALA A 65 20.72 21.90 -14.23
CA ALA A 65 20.30 21.67 -15.60
C ALA A 65 20.26 20.16 -15.90
N GLY A 66 19.14 19.68 -16.47
CA GLY A 66 18.95 18.27 -16.81
C GLY A 66 18.41 17.39 -15.67
N TYR A 67 18.35 17.87 -14.42
CA TYR A 67 17.79 17.09 -13.31
C TYR A 67 16.34 16.70 -13.56
N GLN A 68 15.49 17.62 -14.04
CA GLN A 68 14.09 17.31 -14.37
C GLN A 68 13.96 16.17 -15.38
N ALA A 69 14.77 16.19 -16.43
CA ALA A 69 14.78 15.12 -17.43
C ALA A 69 15.28 13.80 -16.83
N ALA A 70 16.25 13.84 -15.92
CA ALA A 70 16.73 12.66 -15.21
C ALA A 70 15.68 12.08 -14.25
N PHE A 71 14.99 12.94 -13.51
CA PHE A 71 13.86 12.57 -12.65
C PHE A 71 12.74 11.92 -13.47
N ALA A 72 12.32 12.55 -14.57
CA ALA A 72 11.26 12.01 -15.43
C ALA A 72 11.64 10.64 -16.02
N ARG A 73 12.90 10.46 -16.43
CA ARG A 73 13.40 9.15 -16.88
C ARG A 73 13.37 8.12 -15.75
N ARG A 74 13.85 8.48 -14.55
CA ARG A 74 13.85 7.59 -13.38
C ARG A 74 12.43 7.16 -13.01
N GLU A 75 11.49 8.09 -12.97
CA GLU A 75 10.08 7.83 -12.70
C GLU A 75 9.47 6.89 -13.75
N ALA A 76 9.71 7.14 -15.04
CA ALA A 76 9.25 6.28 -16.12
C ALA A 76 9.84 4.86 -16.03
N THR A 77 11.14 4.75 -15.73
CA THR A 77 11.80 3.44 -15.52
C THR A 77 11.20 2.68 -14.35
N LEU A 78 10.92 3.35 -13.22
CA LEU A 78 10.29 2.72 -12.06
C LEU A 78 8.87 2.23 -12.38
N ARG A 79 8.08 3.04 -13.08
CA ARG A 79 6.72 2.64 -13.51
C ARG A 79 6.72 1.45 -14.47
N GLY A 80 7.73 1.35 -15.33
CA GLY A 80 7.90 0.23 -16.25
C GLY A 80 8.57 -1.00 -15.66
N HIS A 81 8.99 -0.97 -14.39
CA HIS A 81 9.69 -2.07 -13.73
C HIS A 81 8.68 -3.08 -13.16
N ASP A 82 8.77 -4.34 -13.57
CA ASP A 82 7.90 -5.46 -13.18
C ASP A 82 8.19 -6.02 -11.77
N GLY A 83 8.83 -5.23 -10.92
CA GLY A 83 9.14 -5.64 -9.55
C GLY A 83 10.29 -6.66 -9.44
N GLY A 84 10.94 -7.02 -10.55
CA GLY A 84 12.07 -7.96 -10.54
C GLY A 84 11.67 -9.43 -10.38
N THR A 85 10.37 -9.74 -10.49
CA THR A 85 9.84 -11.12 -10.44
C THR A 85 8.71 -11.27 -11.47
N PRO A 86 8.42 -12.48 -12.00
CA PRO A 86 7.41 -12.67 -13.05
C PRO A 86 5.99 -12.20 -12.71
N SER A 87 5.66 -12.05 -11.42
CA SER A 87 4.39 -11.54 -10.91
C SER A 87 4.57 -10.32 -9.99
N GLY A 88 5.74 -9.67 -10.08
CA GLY A 88 6.07 -8.51 -9.27
C GLY A 88 5.40 -7.25 -9.80
N VAL A 89 5.36 -6.24 -8.95
CA VAL A 89 4.91 -4.90 -9.29
C VAL A 89 5.91 -3.89 -8.78
N THR A 90 5.96 -2.73 -9.42
CA THR A 90 6.56 -1.54 -8.84
C THR A 90 5.49 -0.50 -8.63
N ARG A 91 5.31 -0.08 -7.37
CA ARG A 91 4.41 1.01 -7.02
C ARG A 91 5.22 2.25 -6.66
N VAL A 92 4.75 3.39 -7.16
CA VAL A 92 5.38 4.70 -6.95
C VAL A 92 4.46 5.58 -6.13
N TYR A 93 5.06 6.29 -5.19
CA TYR A 93 4.35 7.10 -4.22
C TYR A 93 5.02 8.47 -4.09
N GLU A 94 4.33 9.39 -3.45
CA GLU A 94 4.88 10.67 -3.05
C GLU A 94 4.57 10.98 -1.58
N ALA A 95 5.51 11.65 -0.93
CA ALA A 95 5.31 12.24 0.39
C ALA A 95 6.10 13.54 0.50
N THR A 96 5.58 14.49 1.27
CA THR A 96 6.17 15.81 1.46
C THR A 96 6.73 15.93 2.88
N VAL A 97 7.96 16.43 3.00
CA VAL A 97 8.55 16.75 4.32
C VAL A 97 7.74 17.88 4.96
N GLU A 98 7.19 17.66 6.14
CA GLU A 98 6.32 18.63 6.83
C GLU A 98 7.10 19.79 7.45
N GLY A 99 8.30 19.51 7.96
CA GLY A 99 9.19 20.50 8.55
C GLY A 99 10.53 20.55 7.81
N ARG A 100 11.55 19.99 8.45
CA ARG A 100 12.90 19.84 7.90
C ARG A 100 13.33 18.39 8.06
N MET A 101 14.12 17.91 7.12
CA MET A 101 14.66 16.56 7.13
C MET A 101 16.18 16.64 7.12
N VAL A 102 16.85 15.76 7.86
CA VAL A 102 18.29 15.61 7.76
C VAL A 102 18.61 14.14 7.56
N VAL A 103 19.07 13.77 6.37
CA VAL A 103 19.49 12.40 6.06
C VAL A 103 20.99 12.41 5.77
N GLY A 104 21.73 11.42 6.26
CA GLY A 104 23.18 11.32 6.00
C GLY A 104 24.09 12.03 7.00
N ILE A 105 23.60 12.41 8.18
CA ILE A 105 24.49 12.77 9.30
C ILE A 105 25.27 11.50 9.69
N GLY A 106 26.59 11.54 9.54
CA GLY A 106 27.50 10.44 9.86
C GLY A 106 28.17 9.76 8.65
N ASP A 107 27.78 10.10 7.42
CA ASP A 107 28.56 9.71 6.24
C ASP A 107 29.95 10.36 6.30
N ALA A 108 30.98 9.64 5.83
CA ALA A 108 32.36 10.10 5.84
C ALA A 108 32.53 11.38 5.02
N SER A 109 32.42 12.51 5.71
CA SER A 109 32.66 13.85 5.17
C SER A 109 33.54 14.60 6.16
N VAL A 110 34.23 15.65 5.68
CA VAL A 110 35.17 16.44 6.51
C VAL A 110 34.48 17.06 7.73
N HIS A 111 33.15 17.11 7.74
CA HIS A 111 32.32 17.57 8.87
C HIS A 111 31.14 16.61 9.14
N GLU A 112 30.72 16.48 10.40
CA GLU A 112 29.59 15.64 10.87
C GLU A 112 28.19 16.20 10.48
N THR A 113 28.12 17.02 9.43
CA THR A 113 26.94 17.81 9.03
C THR A 113 26.62 17.66 7.55
N SER A 114 26.80 16.44 7.02
CA SER A 114 26.42 16.07 5.67
C SER A 114 24.92 15.81 5.54
N VAL A 115 24.38 16.25 4.41
CA VAL A 115 23.07 15.82 3.89
C VAL A 115 23.31 14.86 2.72
N SER A 116 22.52 13.80 2.59
CA SER A 116 22.60 12.86 1.46
C SER A 116 22.18 13.56 0.16
N LEU A 117 23.15 13.77 -0.73
CA LEU A 117 22.94 14.39 -2.04
C LEU A 117 23.23 13.38 -3.15
N LEU A 118 22.39 13.38 -4.19
CA LEU A 118 22.68 12.60 -5.40
C LEU A 118 23.98 13.09 -5.99
N HIS A 119 24.94 12.18 -6.17
CA HIS A 119 26.30 12.53 -6.58
C HIS A 119 26.35 13.35 -7.88
N THR A 120 25.51 13.01 -8.86
CA THR A 120 25.50 13.66 -10.19
C THR A 120 24.77 15.00 -10.21
N TRP A 121 23.80 15.20 -9.31
CA TRP A 121 22.87 16.33 -9.38
C TRP A 121 23.01 17.29 -8.20
N GLY A 122 23.57 16.88 -7.07
CA GLY A 122 23.73 17.73 -5.90
C GLY A 122 22.39 18.10 -5.24
N VAL A 123 21.34 17.32 -5.50
CA VAL A 123 20.00 17.47 -4.91
C VAL A 123 19.80 16.45 -3.80
N PRO A 124 18.97 16.74 -2.78
CA PRO A 124 18.75 15.80 -1.69
C PRO A 124 17.99 14.56 -2.16
N PHE A 125 18.32 13.42 -1.55
CA PHE A 125 17.58 12.17 -1.70
C PHE A 125 17.56 11.41 -0.37
N ILE A 126 16.66 10.44 -0.27
CA ILE A 126 16.58 9.54 0.89
C ILE A 126 17.04 8.15 0.44
N PRO A 127 18.11 7.59 1.01
CA PRO A 127 18.56 6.26 0.64
C PRO A 127 17.49 5.20 0.91
N GLY A 128 17.35 4.23 -0.01
CA GLY A 128 16.42 3.12 0.14
C GLY A 128 16.68 2.29 1.40
N SER A 129 17.93 2.20 1.84
CA SER A 129 18.32 1.57 3.11
C SER A 129 17.74 2.28 4.33
N ALA A 130 17.69 3.62 4.33
CA ALA A 130 17.10 4.40 5.41
C ALA A 130 15.57 4.20 5.45
N LEU A 131 14.93 4.15 4.29
CA LEU A 131 13.50 3.87 4.16
C LEU A 131 13.15 2.46 4.65
N LYS A 132 13.94 1.47 4.23
CA LYS A 132 13.81 0.09 4.68
C LYS A 132 13.95 -0.02 6.20
N GLY A 133 14.96 0.64 6.77
CA GLY A 133 15.22 0.64 8.21
C GLY A 133 14.07 1.24 9.01
N VAL A 134 13.54 2.41 8.61
CA VAL A 134 12.44 3.04 9.36
C VAL A 134 11.13 2.25 9.22
N ALA A 135 10.86 1.67 8.05
CA ALA A 135 9.72 0.77 7.85
C ALA A 135 9.84 -0.51 8.71
N ALA A 136 11.05 -1.07 8.84
CA ALA A 136 11.31 -2.24 9.68
C ALA A 136 11.06 -1.97 11.17
N VAL A 137 11.38 -0.76 11.64
CA VAL A 137 11.07 -0.32 13.01
C VAL A 137 9.55 -0.23 13.22
N ALA A 138 8.81 0.40 12.29
CA ALA A 138 7.36 0.50 12.40
C ALA A 138 6.67 -0.87 12.34
N ALA A 139 7.15 -1.78 11.48
CA ALA A 139 6.62 -3.14 11.38
C ALA A 139 6.68 -3.87 12.73
N GLY A 140 7.73 -3.65 13.54
CA GLY A 140 7.88 -4.27 14.86
C GLY A 140 6.72 -4.03 15.84
N ALA A 141 5.89 -3.01 15.62
CA ALA A 141 4.70 -2.76 16.42
C ALA A 141 3.56 -3.77 16.16
N TYR A 142 3.63 -4.55 15.08
CA TYR A 142 2.57 -5.46 14.62
C TYR A 142 2.69 -6.90 15.16
N GLY A 143 3.46 -7.09 16.24
CA GLY A 143 3.57 -8.35 16.97
C GLY A 143 4.82 -9.16 16.66
N ASP A 144 4.93 -10.34 17.28
CA ASP A 144 6.17 -11.14 17.28
C ASP A 144 6.65 -11.57 15.89
N ALA A 145 5.72 -11.80 14.96
CA ALA A 145 6.06 -12.14 13.56
C ALA A 145 6.79 -11.01 12.82
N TRP A 146 6.69 -9.77 13.31
CA TRP A 146 7.32 -8.58 12.73
C TRP A 146 8.52 -8.06 13.55
N ARG A 147 8.86 -8.75 14.63
CA ARG A 147 9.97 -8.35 15.51
C ARG A 147 11.28 -8.27 14.73
N ALA A 148 11.91 -7.10 14.78
CA ALA A 148 13.25 -6.89 14.26
C ALA A 148 14.28 -7.74 15.04
N PRO A 149 15.39 -8.14 14.40
CA PRO A 149 16.44 -8.86 15.11
C PRO A 149 17.07 -7.95 16.17
N SER A 150 17.41 -8.50 17.33
CA SER A 150 18.05 -7.74 18.41
C SER A 150 19.46 -7.27 18.07
N GLU A 151 20.14 -8.01 17.20
CA GLU A 151 21.47 -7.72 16.69
C GLU A 151 21.66 -8.32 15.28
N PRO A 152 22.62 -7.84 14.47
CA PRO A 152 22.85 -8.38 13.14
C PRO A 152 23.12 -9.89 13.17
N GLY A 153 22.27 -10.66 12.51
CA GLY A 153 22.37 -12.12 12.44
C GLY A 153 21.56 -12.89 13.49
N ALA A 154 20.87 -12.20 14.42
CA ALA A 154 19.93 -12.83 15.34
C ALA A 154 18.57 -13.14 14.67
N ASP A 155 17.78 -13.99 15.32
CA ASP A 155 16.45 -14.39 14.85
C ASP A 155 15.46 -13.22 14.87
N ALA A 156 14.92 -12.91 13.69
CA ALA A 156 13.80 -11.99 13.51
C ALA A 156 12.48 -12.76 13.37
N GLY A 157 11.36 -12.06 13.48
CA GLY A 157 10.06 -12.66 13.20
C GLY A 157 9.96 -13.12 11.74
N GLU A 158 9.20 -14.19 11.48
CA GLU A 158 9.10 -14.81 10.15
C GLU A 158 8.67 -13.80 9.06
N SER A 159 7.65 -12.99 9.32
CA SER A 159 7.17 -11.98 8.37
C SER A 159 8.18 -10.83 8.19
N HIS A 160 8.92 -10.48 9.25
CA HIS A 160 10.02 -9.52 9.16
C HIS A 160 11.12 -10.02 8.22
N GLN A 161 11.55 -11.27 8.39
CA GLN A 161 12.57 -11.90 7.55
C GLN A 161 12.10 -11.99 6.09
N GLN A 162 10.84 -12.31 5.83
CA GLN A 162 10.32 -12.36 4.47
C GLN A 162 10.34 -10.98 3.79
N LEU A 163 9.85 -9.93 4.44
CA LEU A 163 9.77 -8.60 3.82
C LEU A 163 11.14 -7.95 3.71
N PHE A 164 11.89 -7.91 4.81
CA PHE A 164 13.15 -7.16 4.92
C PHE A 164 14.39 -8.01 4.65
N GLY A 165 14.31 -9.33 4.72
CA GLY A 165 15.46 -10.22 4.56
C GLY A 165 16.36 -10.29 5.79
N ASP A 166 17.33 -11.18 5.72
CA ASP A 166 18.40 -11.36 6.69
C ASP A 166 19.71 -11.75 5.98
N VAL A 167 20.65 -12.35 6.71
CA VAL A 167 21.96 -12.77 6.15
C VAL A 167 21.83 -13.94 5.16
N GLY A 168 20.82 -14.79 5.32
CA GLY A 168 20.58 -15.98 4.49
C GLY A 168 19.50 -15.80 3.41
N PHE A 169 18.63 -14.80 3.56
CA PHE A 169 17.49 -14.58 2.68
C PHE A 169 17.38 -13.12 2.22
N SER A 170 17.25 -12.93 0.90
CA SER A 170 16.94 -11.60 0.35
C SER A 170 15.48 -11.25 0.60
N GLY A 171 15.22 -10.10 1.20
CA GLY A 171 13.85 -9.61 1.42
C GLY A 171 13.05 -9.51 0.11
N LEU A 172 11.73 -9.75 0.23
CA LEU A 172 10.78 -9.75 -0.89
C LEU A 172 10.54 -8.37 -1.50
N VAL A 173 10.81 -7.30 -0.76
CA VAL A 173 10.55 -5.92 -1.20
C VAL A 173 11.84 -5.12 -1.31
N THR A 174 12.06 -4.56 -2.49
CA THR A 174 13.12 -3.59 -2.76
C THR A 174 12.61 -2.18 -2.46
N PHE A 175 13.30 -1.49 -1.55
CA PHE A 175 13.09 -0.07 -1.25
C PHE A 175 14.04 0.75 -2.11
N HIS A 176 13.51 1.50 -3.07
CA HIS A 176 14.32 2.36 -3.94
C HIS A 176 14.65 3.68 -3.25
N ASP A 177 15.76 4.28 -3.63
CA ASP A 177 16.11 5.64 -3.22
C ASP A 177 14.99 6.63 -3.57
N ALA A 178 14.55 7.43 -2.59
CA ALA A 178 13.54 8.44 -2.83
C ALA A 178 14.17 9.72 -3.36
N TRP A 179 13.82 10.08 -4.59
CA TRP A 179 14.36 11.26 -5.28
C TRP A 179 13.46 12.46 -5.03
N TRP A 180 14.04 13.65 -4.83
CA TRP A 180 13.26 14.88 -4.76
C TRP A 180 12.46 15.11 -6.06
N ILE A 181 11.21 15.55 -5.94
CA ILE A 181 10.34 15.87 -7.07
C ILE A 181 10.53 17.35 -7.41
N PRO A 182 11.11 17.69 -8.57
CA PRO A 182 11.30 19.08 -8.96
C PRO A 182 9.94 19.73 -9.30
N PRO A 183 9.80 21.05 -9.07
CA PRO A 183 8.66 21.83 -9.56
C PRO A 183 8.42 21.64 -11.06
N ALA A 184 7.15 21.59 -11.45
CA ALA A 184 6.74 21.32 -12.83
C ALA A 184 7.23 22.40 -13.82
N ASP A 185 7.33 23.65 -13.38
CA ASP A 185 7.82 24.77 -14.18
C ASP A 185 9.35 24.83 -14.30
N GLY A 186 10.07 23.94 -13.59
CA GLY A 186 11.54 23.88 -13.56
C GLY A 186 12.21 25.08 -12.93
N LYS A 187 11.45 25.95 -12.30
CA LYS A 187 11.95 27.12 -11.61
C LYS A 187 12.08 26.82 -10.12
N GLY A 188 12.90 27.63 -9.46
CA GLY A 188 13.16 27.51 -8.04
C GLY A 188 14.56 27.02 -7.73
N ARG A 189 14.78 26.71 -6.45
CA ARG A 189 16.07 26.37 -5.87
C ARG A 189 16.08 24.91 -5.41
N VAL A 190 17.27 24.35 -5.24
CA VAL A 190 17.43 23.05 -4.57
C VAL A 190 16.85 23.18 -3.15
N PRO A 191 16.06 22.21 -2.64
CA PRO A 191 15.33 22.39 -1.39
C PRO A 191 16.23 22.07 -0.18
N LEU A 192 17.32 22.82 -0.06
CA LEU A 192 18.30 22.75 1.01
C LEU A 192 18.33 24.07 1.76
N ASP A 193 18.34 23.99 3.08
CA ASP A 193 18.40 25.14 3.98
C ASP A 193 19.47 24.93 5.05
N LEU A 194 20.12 26.01 5.45
CA LEU A 194 20.98 26.01 6.63
C LEU A 194 20.10 26.01 7.90
N ASP A 195 20.57 25.29 8.90
CA ASP A 195 19.97 25.22 10.22
C ASP A 195 21.07 25.28 11.29
N VAL A 196 20.71 25.56 12.54
CA VAL A 196 21.64 25.68 13.67
C VAL A 196 21.15 24.83 14.83
N MET A 197 22.07 24.08 15.42
CA MET A 197 21.87 23.41 16.70
C MET A 197 22.84 23.99 17.70
N THR A 198 22.35 24.36 18.88
CA THR A 198 23.19 24.89 19.95
C THR A 198 23.32 23.85 21.05
N VAL A 199 24.53 23.31 21.23
CA VAL A 199 24.81 22.39 22.34
C VAL A 199 25.28 23.21 23.53
N HIS A 200 24.57 23.10 24.65
CA HIS A 200 24.92 23.81 25.89
C HIS A 200 25.91 23.03 26.75
N HIS A 201 25.77 21.70 26.88
CA HIS A 201 26.63 20.89 27.76
C HIS A 201 27.47 19.86 26.98
N ALA A 202 28.29 20.32 26.04
CA ALA A 202 29.05 19.44 25.15
C ALA A 202 29.95 18.45 25.92
N ASP A 203 30.58 18.92 27.00
CA ASP A 203 31.48 18.11 27.83
C ASP A 203 30.73 17.01 28.61
N TYR A 204 29.52 17.29 29.09
CA TYR A 204 28.63 16.29 29.72
C TYR A 204 28.23 15.18 28.73
N TYR A 205 27.79 15.56 27.52
CA TYR A 205 27.39 14.60 26.49
C TYR A 205 28.57 13.78 25.94
N SER A 206 29.80 14.31 26.01
CA SER A 206 31.01 13.59 25.59
C SER A 206 31.51 12.55 26.60
N GLY A 207 30.86 12.41 27.76
CA GLY A 207 31.23 11.43 28.77
C GLY A 207 32.52 11.75 29.52
N LYS A 208 32.99 13.02 29.50
CA LYS A 208 34.10 13.45 30.35
C LYS A 208 33.72 13.27 31.81
N LYS A 209 34.49 12.44 32.52
CA LYS A 209 34.38 12.29 33.99
C LYS A 209 34.57 13.68 34.61
N ASP A 210 33.60 14.08 35.43
CA ASP A 210 33.51 15.34 36.19
C ASP A 210 32.87 16.56 35.49
N ALA A 211 32.31 16.43 34.29
CA ALA A 211 31.55 17.49 33.64
C ALA A 211 30.02 17.32 33.85
N GLY A 212 29.52 17.52 35.07
CA GLY A 212 28.06 17.65 35.28
C GLY A 212 27.52 18.86 34.50
N PRO A 213 26.25 18.87 34.04
CA PRO A 213 25.70 20.01 33.30
C PRO A 213 25.70 21.25 34.19
N GLN A 214 26.40 22.31 33.78
CA GLN A 214 26.48 23.57 34.53
C GLN A 214 25.74 24.69 33.81
N ASP A 215 25.04 25.54 34.57
CA ASP A 215 24.22 26.64 34.03
C ASP A 215 25.05 27.74 33.30
N TRP A 216 26.38 27.70 33.39
CA TRP A 216 27.29 28.66 32.76
C TRP A 216 28.07 28.10 31.56
N ASP A 217 27.72 26.91 31.08
CA ASP A 217 28.37 26.36 29.88
C ASP A 217 28.02 27.21 28.65
N GLU A 218 29.04 27.60 27.89
CA GLU A 218 28.86 28.45 26.71
C GLU A 218 28.11 27.70 25.60
N PRO A 219 27.05 28.30 25.00
CA PRO A 219 26.38 27.72 23.86
C PRO A 219 27.35 27.60 22.68
N ASN A 220 27.47 26.41 22.08
CA ASN A 220 28.24 26.19 20.86
C ASN A 220 27.29 26.00 19.65
N PRO A 221 27.05 27.03 18.82
CA PRO A 221 26.19 26.93 17.64
C PRO A 221 26.89 26.13 16.54
N VAL A 222 26.31 24.99 16.17
CA VAL A 222 26.77 24.14 15.09
C VAL A 222 25.77 24.24 13.93
N GLY A 223 26.22 24.86 12.84
CA GLY A 223 25.45 24.94 11.59
C GLY A 223 25.42 23.59 10.87
N PHE A 224 24.25 23.21 10.32
CA PHE A 224 24.09 22.00 9.52
C PHE A 224 23.09 22.21 8.38
N ILE A 225 23.18 21.35 7.36
CA ILE A 225 22.29 21.43 6.21
C ILE A 225 21.07 20.53 6.43
N SER A 226 19.89 21.07 6.12
CA SER A 226 18.60 20.39 6.16
C SER A 226 17.95 20.42 4.78
N ALA A 227 17.05 19.48 4.52
CA ALA A 227 16.31 19.35 3.28
C ALA A 227 14.79 19.49 3.51
N ARG A 228 14.09 19.89 2.45
CA ARG A 228 12.62 19.99 2.38
C ARG A 228 12.10 19.42 1.06
N GLY A 229 10.79 19.47 0.88
CA GLY A 229 10.13 19.23 -0.41
C GLY A 229 9.44 17.87 -0.47
N THR A 230 8.93 17.57 -1.65
CA THR A 230 8.22 16.31 -1.96
C THR A 230 9.18 15.33 -2.61
N TYR A 231 9.09 14.06 -2.24
CA TYR A 231 9.98 13.01 -2.71
C TYR A 231 9.18 11.90 -3.39
N LEU A 232 9.74 11.32 -4.46
CA LEU A 232 9.23 10.16 -5.18
C LEU A 232 9.77 8.90 -4.49
N PHE A 233 8.88 8.11 -3.92
CA PHE A 233 9.19 6.81 -3.32
C PHE A 233 8.81 5.70 -4.31
N ALA A 234 9.54 4.59 -4.29
CA ALA A 234 9.15 3.43 -5.05
C ALA A 234 9.49 2.14 -4.31
N LEU A 235 8.57 1.18 -4.41
CA LEU A 235 8.69 -0.15 -3.82
C LEU A 235 8.45 -1.19 -4.91
N SER A 236 9.32 -2.20 -4.97
CA SER A 236 9.26 -3.27 -5.97
C SER A 236 9.24 -4.63 -5.30
N GLY A 237 8.37 -5.53 -5.75
CA GLY A 237 8.25 -6.88 -5.23
C GLY A 237 6.86 -7.48 -5.51
N PRO A 238 6.50 -8.60 -4.88
CA PRO A 238 5.14 -9.14 -4.97
C PRO A 238 4.10 -8.14 -4.44
N ALA A 239 2.93 -8.06 -5.10
CA ALA A 239 1.95 -7.00 -4.88
C ALA A 239 1.52 -6.83 -3.42
N ASP A 240 1.15 -7.90 -2.74
CA ASP A 240 0.67 -7.84 -1.35
C ASP A 240 1.76 -7.36 -0.39
N TRP A 241 3.01 -7.80 -0.62
CA TRP A 241 4.17 -7.41 0.17
C TRP A 241 4.56 -5.96 -0.06
N VAL A 242 4.44 -5.47 -1.30
CA VAL A 242 4.65 -4.05 -1.63
C VAL A 242 3.61 -3.18 -0.93
N ASP A 243 2.33 -3.58 -0.93
CA ASP A 243 1.27 -2.81 -0.27
C ASP A 243 1.46 -2.78 1.24
N LEU A 244 1.89 -3.89 1.84
CA LEU A 244 2.20 -3.96 3.25
C LEU A 244 3.43 -3.11 3.63
N ALA A 245 4.50 -3.19 2.84
CA ALA A 245 5.68 -2.35 3.01
C ALA A 245 5.36 -0.86 2.89
N ALA A 246 4.46 -0.48 1.96
CA ALA A 246 4.00 0.89 1.80
C ALA A 246 3.26 1.39 3.05
N ARG A 247 2.44 0.54 3.69
CA ARG A 247 1.75 0.88 4.95
C ARG A 247 2.74 1.14 6.08
N PHE A 248 3.67 0.22 6.33
CA PHE A 248 4.69 0.42 7.35
C PHE A 248 5.54 1.65 7.10
N LEU A 249 5.92 1.88 5.83
CA LEU A 249 6.69 3.07 5.47
C LEU A 249 5.87 4.35 5.69
N SER A 250 4.59 4.38 5.30
CA SER A 250 3.71 5.53 5.51
C SER A 250 3.55 5.89 6.98
N GLU A 251 3.35 4.89 7.85
CA GLU A 251 3.26 5.07 9.30
C GLU A 251 4.59 5.58 9.88
N ALA A 252 5.70 4.96 9.48
CA ALA A 252 7.04 5.33 9.90
C ALA A 252 7.36 6.80 9.55
N LEU A 253 7.03 7.23 8.33
CA LEU A 253 7.27 8.59 7.87
C LEU A 253 6.48 9.63 8.67
N GLN A 254 5.23 9.33 9.04
CA GLN A 254 4.36 10.22 9.81
C GLN A 254 4.74 10.28 11.30
N HIS A 255 5.12 9.16 11.91
CA HIS A 255 5.26 9.09 13.37
C HIS A 255 6.71 9.02 13.85
N HIS A 256 7.59 8.34 13.13
CA HIS A 256 8.99 8.15 13.52
C HIS A 256 9.92 9.16 12.85
N GLY A 257 9.60 9.51 11.60
CA GLY A 257 10.45 10.35 10.75
C GLY A 257 11.68 9.61 10.25
N VAL A 258 12.24 10.10 9.13
CA VAL A 258 13.42 9.51 8.51
C VAL A 258 14.66 10.40 8.65
N GLY A 259 15.81 9.76 8.85
CA GLY A 259 17.09 10.44 9.02
C GLY A 259 17.45 10.70 10.48
N ALA A 260 18.17 11.79 10.73
CA ALA A 260 18.71 12.17 12.02
C ALA A 260 17.83 13.21 12.73
N LYS A 261 18.03 13.34 14.05
CA LYS A 261 17.33 14.30 14.92
C LYS A 261 15.79 14.13 14.90
N THR A 262 15.32 12.90 14.68
CA THR A 262 13.90 12.57 14.63
C THR A 262 13.16 12.81 15.94
N ALA A 263 13.84 12.72 17.08
CA ALA A 263 13.31 13.08 18.40
C ALA A 263 12.97 14.58 18.53
N ALA A 264 13.67 15.45 17.79
CA ALA A 264 13.38 16.87 17.70
C ALA A 264 12.36 17.21 16.60
N GLY A 265 11.72 16.20 16.01
CA GLY A 265 10.69 16.36 14.98
C GLY A 265 11.19 16.42 13.53
N TYR A 266 12.50 16.28 13.29
CA TYR A 266 13.03 16.24 11.92
C TYR A 266 12.58 14.96 11.18
N GLY A 267 12.47 15.08 9.86
CA GLY A 267 12.21 13.95 8.97
C GLY A 267 10.77 13.44 8.95
N ARG A 268 9.83 14.14 9.60
CA ARG A 268 8.39 13.85 9.46
C ARG A 268 7.89 14.23 8.08
N MET A 269 7.05 13.36 7.52
CA MET A 269 6.46 13.55 6.21
C MET A 269 4.97 13.27 6.24
N THR A 270 4.27 13.81 5.25
CA THR A 270 2.87 13.48 5.00
C THR A 270 2.68 11.99 4.74
N THR A 271 1.43 11.53 4.77
CA THR A 271 1.03 10.20 4.30
C THR A 271 1.65 9.91 2.93
N LEU A 272 2.09 8.66 2.78
CA LEU A 272 2.62 8.14 1.52
C LEU A 272 1.47 7.90 0.54
N GLU A 273 1.30 8.79 -0.42
CA GLU A 273 0.18 8.76 -1.36
C GLU A 273 0.60 8.12 -2.69
N PRO A 274 -0.26 7.29 -3.32
CA PRO A 274 0.01 6.78 -4.67
C PRO A 274 0.23 7.91 -5.66
N ARG A 275 1.39 7.92 -6.33
CA ARG A 275 1.68 8.93 -7.35
C ARG A 275 1.15 8.45 -8.68
N LEU A 276 -0.14 8.66 -8.91
CA LEU A 276 -0.86 8.17 -10.08
C LEU A 276 -0.55 9.02 -11.32
N SER A 277 -0.26 8.35 -12.44
CA SER A 277 -0.27 9.02 -13.75
C SER A 277 -1.70 9.48 -14.07
N GLU A 278 -1.84 10.39 -15.03
CA GLU A 278 -3.17 10.86 -15.44
C GLU A 278 -4.04 9.71 -15.99
N ALA A 279 -3.42 8.74 -16.66
CA ALA A 279 -4.10 7.52 -17.11
C ALA A 279 -4.55 6.65 -15.94
N ASP A 280 -3.70 6.47 -14.92
CA ASP A 280 -4.03 5.68 -13.73
C ASP A 280 -5.16 6.34 -12.93
N ARG A 281 -5.12 7.67 -12.76
CA ARG A 281 -6.21 8.42 -12.11
C ARG A 281 -7.54 8.24 -12.81
N ARG A 282 -7.54 8.27 -14.15
CA ARG A 282 -8.76 8.03 -14.95
C ARG A 282 -9.26 6.60 -14.79
N ALA A 283 -8.36 5.62 -14.80
CA ALA A 283 -8.71 4.22 -14.62
C ALA A 283 -9.25 3.93 -13.21
N GLU A 284 -8.65 4.51 -12.18
CA GLU A 284 -9.08 4.36 -10.79
C GLU A 284 -10.42 5.05 -10.54
N ALA A 285 -10.59 6.29 -11.03
CA ALA A 285 -11.88 6.98 -10.97
C ALA A 285 -13.00 6.19 -11.68
N ALA A 286 -12.69 5.57 -12.81
CA ALA A 286 -13.64 4.70 -13.52
C ALA A 286 -13.98 3.44 -12.71
N ARG A 287 -12.99 2.80 -12.06
CA ARG A 287 -13.21 1.65 -11.17
C ARG A 287 -14.06 2.01 -9.96
N GLU A 288 -13.75 3.10 -9.26
CA GLU A 288 -14.56 3.58 -8.14
C GLU A 288 -16.00 3.89 -8.56
N GLN A 289 -16.18 4.51 -9.73
CA GLN A 289 -17.50 4.81 -10.26
C GLN A 289 -18.27 3.51 -10.56
N ALA A 290 -17.61 2.49 -11.12
CA ALA A 290 -18.20 1.18 -11.35
C ALA A 290 -18.56 0.45 -10.04
N ASP A 291 -17.68 0.49 -9.03
CA ASP A 291 -17.94 -0.13 -7.72
C ASP A 291 -19.09 0.54 -6.99
N ARG A 292 -19.17 1.88 -7.02
CA ARG A 292 -20.32 2.62 -6.47
C ARG A 292 -21.61 2.29 -7.21
N ALA A 293 -21.57 2.19 -8.53
CA ALA A 293 -22.73 1.78 -9.33
C ALA A 293 -23.18 0.36 -8.95
N ARG A 294 -22.23 -0.57 -8.78
CA ARG A 294 -22.48 -1.95 -8.37
C ARG A 294 -23.04 -2.06 -6.95
N GLN A 295 -22.51 -1.29 -6.00
CA GLN A 295 -23.06 -1.23 -4.64
C GLN A 295 -24.49 -0.69 -4.64
N ALA A 296 -24.75 0.40 -5.37
CA ALA A 296 -26.10 0.95 -5.52
C ALA A 296 -27.07 -0.05 -6.17
N ALA A 297 -26.61 -0.81 -7.17
CA ALA A 297 -27.40 -1.88 -7.79
C ALA A 297 -27.71 -3.01 -6.80
N ASN A 298 -26.73 -3.45 -5.99
CA ASN A 298 -26.93 -4.46 -4.95
C ASN A 298 -27.92 -4.01 -3.88
N GLU A 299 -27.85 -2.75 -3.42
CA GLU A 299 -28.80 -2.20 -2.47
C GLU A 299 -30.23 -2.14 -3.04
N ARG A 300 -30.38 -1.74 -4.31
CA ARG A 300 -31.67 -1.75 -5.00
C ARG A 300 -32.22 -3.17 -5.12
N LEU A 301 -31.39 -4.14 -5.48
CA LEU A 301 -31.77 -5.55 -5.58
C LEU A 301 -32.24 -6.10 -4.23
N ALA A 302 -31.52 -5.80 -3.14
CA ALA A 302 -31.89 -6.22 -1.79
C ALA A 302 -33.27 -5.69 -1.35
N ARG A 303 -33.63 -4.46 -1.75
CA ARG A 303 -34.98 -3.88 -1.47
C ARG A 303 -36.10 -4.60 -2.23
N VAL A 304 -35.80 -5.15 -3.40
CA VAL A 304 -36.77 -5.82 -4.29
C VAL A 304 -37.00 -7.29 -3.92
N SER A 305 -36.10 -7.89 -3.15
CA SER A 305 -36.16 -9.31 -2.73
C SER A 305 -37.18 -9.66 -1.63
N ASN A 306 -38.00 -8.73 -1.13
CA ASN A 306 -38.93 -9.03 -0.03
C ASN A 306 -40.17 -9.85 -0.50
N PRO A 307 -40.47 -11.05 0.05
CA PRO A 307 -41.42 -11.99 -0.56
C PRO A 307 -42.92 -11.67 -0.46
N ASP A 308 -43.38 -10.64 0.27
CA ASP A 308 -44.80 -10.39 0.50
C ASP A 308 -45.23 -9.02 -0.06
N VAL A 309 -45.81 -9.00 -1.26
CA VAL A 309 -46.12 -7.75 -1.99
C VAL A 309 -47.37 -7.84 -2.85
N SER A 310 -48.07 -6.70 -2.96
CA SER A 310 -49.30 -6.54 -3.74
C SER A 310 -49.08 -6.66 -5.26
N PRO A 311 -50.13 -6.91 -6.07
CA PRO A 311 -50.01 -7.05 -7.52
C PRO A 311 -49.38 -5.84 -8.26
N ASP A 312 -49.61 -4.62 -7.78
CA ASP A 312 -49.03 -3.42 -8.38
C ASP A 312 -47.54 -3.29 -8.04
N GLU A 313 -47.14 -3.66 -6.82
CA GLU A 313 -45.74 -3.70 -6.41
C GLU A 313 -44.94 -4.77 -7.15
N ARG A 314 -45.56 -5.91 -7.51
CA ARG A 314 -44.93 -6.95 -8.34
C ARG A 314 -44.51 -6.41 -9.71
N THR A 315 -45.38 -5.63 -10.36
CA THR A 315 -45.09 -5.00 -11.67
C THR A 315 -43.93 -4.01 -11.55
N GLN A 316 -43.98 -3.11 -10.57
CA GLN A 316 -42.93 -2.11 -10.35
C GLN A 316 -41.57 -2.76 -10.07
N ARG A 317 -41.54 -3.88 -9.35
CA ARG A 317 -40.31 -4.62 -9.03
C ARG A 317 -39.68 -5.26 -10.25
N VAL A 318 -40.47 -5.86 -11.16
CA VAL A 318 -39.94 -6.37 -12.43
C VAL A 318 -39.37 -5.25 -13.29
N ASP A 319 -40.01 -4.08 -13.34
CA ASP A 319 -39.47 -2.93 -14.06
C ASP A 319 -38.14 -2.43 -13.47
N VAL A 320 -37.94 -2.54 -12.15
CA VAL A 320 -36.65 -2.27 -11.50
C VAL A 320 -35.62 -3.34 -11.85
N LEU A 321 -35.98 -4.62 -11.80
CA LEU A 321 -35.07 -5.72 -12.15
C LEU A 321 -34.63 -5.66 -13.62
N ALA A 322 -35.54 -5.33 -14.54
CA ALA A 322 -35.23 -5.18 -15.96
C ALA A 322 -34.26 -4.02 -16.22
N ARG A 323 -34.40 -2.89 -15.50
CA ARG A 323 -33.44 -1.78 -15.54
C ARG A 323 -32.08 -2.18 -14.99
N LEU A 324 -32.04 -2.88 -13.86
CA LEU A 324 -30.80 -3.38 -13.27
C LEU A 324 -30.07 -4.37 -14.20
N GLN A 325 -30.80 -5.22 -14.93
CA GLN A 325 -30.21 -6.14 -15.90
C GLN A 325 -29.56 -5.43 -17.10
N ALA A 326 -30.04 -4.23 -17.45
CA ALA A 326 -29.45 -3.42 -18.52
C ALA A 326 -28.22 -2.60 -18.02
N GLU A 327 -28.18 -2.25 -16.73
CA GLU A 327 -27.10 -1.46 -16.12
C GLU A 327 -25.87 -2.30 -15.72
N ASP A 328 -26.03 -3.60 -15.46
CA ASP A 328 -24.94 -4.52 -15.02
C ASP A 328 -24.81 -5.76 -15.94
N PRO A 329 -23.92 -5.72 -16.96
CA PRO A 329 -23.72 -6.83 -17.89
C PRO A 329 -23.13 -8.11 -17.28
N GLU A 330 -22.44 -8.01 -16.13
CA GLU A 330 -21.82 -9.16 -15.43
C GLU A 330 -22.70 -9.70 -14.29
N GLY A 331 -23.72 -8.95 -13.86
CA GLY A 331 -24.76 -9.34 -12.89
C GLY A 331 -26.04 -10.11 -13.34
N PRO A 332 -26.26 -10.58 -14.60
CA PRO A 332 -27.54 -11.15 -15.02
C PRO A 332 -28.03 -12.36 -14.21
N ALA A 333 -27.11 -13.18 -13.70
CA ALA A 333 -27.47 -14.41 -12.99
C ALA A 333 -28.23 -14.13 -11.69
N ARG A 334 -27.86 -13.08 -10.96
CA ARG A 334 -28.51 -12.70 -9.68
C ARG A 334 -29.84 -12.03 -9.92
N VAL A 335 -29.91 -11.12 -10.90
CA VAL A 335 -31.16 -10.44 -11.27
C VAL A 335 -32.20 -11.47 -11.73
N ARG A 336 -31.80 -12.44 -12.55
CA ARG A 336 -32.68 -13.55 -12.96
C ARG A 336 -33.12 -14.43 -11.80
N GLU A 337 -32.25 -14.69 -10.83
CA GLU A 337 -32.62 -15.49 -9.66
C GLU A 337 -33.69 -14.79 -8.80
N VAL A 338 -33.53 -13.49 -8.56
CA VAL A 338 -34.55 -12.70 -7.84
C VAL A 338 -35.85 -12.62 -8.65
N ALA A 339 -35.75 -12.44 -9.97
CA ALA A 339 -36.91 -12.47 -10.85
C ALA A 339 -37.64 -13.83 -10.84
N ARG A 340 -36.90 -14.96 -10.84
CA ARG A 340 -37.47 -16.31 -10.69
C ARG A 340 -38.23 -16.46 -9.38
N GLN A 341 -37.66 -16.00 -8.27
CA GLN A 341 -38.31 -16.06 -6.96
C GLN A 341 -39.61 -15.26 -6.94
N LEU A 342 -39.61 -14.07 -7.56
CA LEU A 342 -40.80 -13.23 -7.68
C LEU A 342 -41.87 -13.85 -8.60
N VAL A 343 -41.46 -14.45 -9.72
CA VAL A 343 -42.37 -15.10 -10.68
C VAL A 343 -42.97 -16.38 -10.10
N ALA A 344 -42.18 -17.16 -9.35
CA ALA A 344 -42.62 -18.40 -8.72
C ALA A 344 -43.72 -18.21 -7.65
N GLN A 345 -43.87 -17.00 -7.09
CA GLN A 345 -44.93 -16.71 -6.11
C GLN A 345 -46.33 -16.80 -6.72
N ASP A 346 -46.51 -16.47 -8.01
CA ASP A 346 -47.81 -16.45 -8.66
C ASP A 346 -47.70 -16.53 -10.19
N VAL A 347 -47.28 -17.71 -10.67
CA VAL A 347 -47.06 -17.99 -12.09
C VAL A 347 -48.32 -17.71 -12.93
N SER A 348 -49.50 -18.01 -12.38
CA SER A 348 -50.78 -17.81 -13.04
C SER A 348 -51.08 -16.34 -13.32
N TRP A 349 -50.72 -15.46 -12.38
CA TRP A 349 -50.86 -14.02 -12.52
C TRP A 349 -49.86 -13.47 -13.53
N TRP A 350 -48.60 -13.93 -13.51
CA TRP A 350 -47.56 -13.48 -14.44
C TRP A 350 -47.86 -13.84 -15.91
N ARG A 351 -48.49 -14.99 -16.17
CA ARG A 351 -48.97 -15.34 -17.52
C ARG A 351 -50.05 -14.38 -18.01
N LYS A 352 -51.06 -14.06 -17.17
CA LYS A 352 -52.08 -13.05 -17.48
C LYS A 352 -51.49 -11.64 -17.59
N TRP A 353 -50.39 -11.38 -16.89
CA TRP A 353 -49.69 -10.10 -16.94
C TRP A 353 -48.97 -9.89 -18.29
N LEU A 354 -48.43 -10.95 -18.90
CA LEU A 354 -47.79 -10.92 -20.24
C LEU A 354 -48.76 -10.70 -21.41
N GLU A 355 -50.05 -10.97 -21.21
CA GLU A 355 -51.10 -10.69 -22.20
C GLU A 355 -51.38 -9.19 -22.35
N LYS A 356 -50.91 -8.36 -21.40
CA LYS A 356 -51.06 -6.89 -21.42
C LYS A 356 -49.87 -6.23 -22.10
N ASP A 357 -50.10 -5.01 -22.60
CA ASP A 357 -49.05 -4.16 -23.17
C ASP A 357 -48.08 -3.68 -22.07
N ARG A 358 -46.77 -3.97 -22.22
CA ARG A 358 -45.72 -3.78 -21.21
C ARG A 358 -44.38 -3.44 -21.89
N PRO A 359 -43.45 -2.77 -21.19
CA PRO A 359 -42.11 -2.51 -21.73
C PRO A 359 -41.39 -3.80 -22.13
N ASP A 360 -40.74 -3.79 -23.30
CA ASP A 360 -40.07 -4.96 -23.89
C ASP A 360 -39.05 -5.61 -22.93
N SER A 361 -38.27 -4.80 -22.21
CA SER A 361 -37.24 -5.30 -21.28
C SER A 361 -37.80 -6.02 -20.05
N SER A 362 -38.93 -5.54 -19.51
CA SER A 362 -39.64 -6.19 -18.40
C SER A 362 -40.29 -7.49 -18.84
N ARG A 363 -40.85 -7.49 -20.05
CA ARG A 363 -41.49 -8.65 -20.68
C ARG A 363 -40.46 -9.76 -20.93
N GLU A 364 -39.34 -9.43 -21.57
CA GLU A 364 -38.25 -10.36 -21.87
C GLU A 364 -37.66 -10.99 -20.60
N LEU A 365 -37.47 -10.20 -19.54
CA LEU A 365 -36.99 -10.71 -18.26
C LEU A 365 -37.96 -11.76 -17.68
N VAL A 366 -39.26 -11.47 -17.63
CA VAL A 366 -40.29 -12.38 -17.09
C VAL A 366 -40.42 -13.64 -17.95
N GLU A 367 -40.44 -13.51 -19.27
CA GLU A 367 -40.46 -14.64 -20.21
C GLU A 367 -39.23 -15.55 -20.02
N SER A 368 -38.06 -14.97 -19.76
CA SER A 368 -36.82 -15.74 -19.54
C SER A 368 -36.76 -16.55 -18.24
N VAL A 369 -37.63 -16.25 -17.27
CA VAL A 369 -37.64 -16.89 -15.94
C VAL A 369 -38.93 -17.66 -15.64
N LEU A 370 -39.91 -17.63 -16.55
CA LEU A 370 -41.16 -18.37 -16.43
C LEU A 370 -40.90 -19.88 -16.54
N PRO A 371 -41.38 -20.70 -15.59
CA PRO A 371 -41.28 -22.14 -15.69
C PRO A 371 -42.10 -22.70 -16.85
N ALA A 372 -41.57 -23.73 -17.52
CA ALA A 372 -42.27 -24.45 -18.59
C ALA A 372 -43.52 -25.16 -18.03
N GLU A 373 -44.54 -25.40 -18.86
CA GLU A 373 -45.79 -26.06 -18.43
C GLU A 373 -45.55 -27.46 -17.83
N GLU A 374 -44.51 -28.16 -18.26
CA GLU A 374 -44.10 -29.47 -17.76
C GLU A 374 -43.58 -29.44 -16.31
N ASP A 375 -42.93 -28.34 -15.89
CA ASP A 375 -42.37 -28.18 -14.54
C ASP A 375 -43.45 -27.88 -13.49
N ILE A 376 -44.56 -27.26 -13.91
CA ILE A 376 -45.70 -26.95 -13.04
C ILE A 376 -46.50 -28.21 -12.74
N ALA A 377 -46.73 -29.07 -13.73
CA ALA A 377 -47.38 -30.35 -13.55
C ALA A 377 -46.59 -31.24 -12.56
N ALA A 378 -45.24 -31.19 -12.60
CA ALA A 378 -44.39 -31.89 -11.64
C ALA A 378 -44.42 -31.29 -10.22
N ALA A 379 -44.57 -29.96 -10.08
CA ALA A 379 -44.67 -29.29 -8.78
C ALA A 379 -46.06 -29.48 -8.13
N GLU A 380 -47.14 -29.44 -8.92
CA GLU A 380 -48.51 -29.68 -8.48
C GLU A 380 -48.73 -31.17 -8.13
N ASP A 381 -48.20 -32.12 -8.91
CA ASP A 381 -48.26 -33.56 -8.58
C ASP A 381 -47.48 -33.89 -7.30
N ASN A 382 -46.37 -33.19 -7.03
CA ASN A 382 -45.63 -33.29 -5.77
C ASN A 382 -46.38 -32.63 -4.58
N GLY A 383 -47.07 -31.51 -4.80
CA GLY A 383 -47.90 -30.84 -3.79
C GLY A 383 -49.15 -31.66 -3.40
N VAL A 384 -49.81 -32.27 -4.38
CA VAL A 384 -50.95 -33.19 -4.18
C VAL A 384 -50.48 -34.47 -3.48
N ARG A 385 -49.32 -35.04 -3.84
CA ARG A 385 -48.71 -36.17 -3.12
C ARG A 385 -48.31 -35.82 -1.68
N ALA A 386 -47.87 -34.59 -1.43
CA ALA A 386 -47.53 -34.13 -0.07
C ALA A 386 -48.77 -33.95 0.81
N GLN A 387 -49.87 -33.38 0.28
CA GLN A 387 -51.15 -33.27 0.98
C GLN A 387 -51.83 -34.63 1.19
N ALA A 388 -51.74 -35.56 0.23
CA ALA A 388 -52.22 -36.94 0.38
C ALA A 388 -51.41 -37.75 1.42
N LYS A 389 -50.10 -37.48 1.57
CA LYS A 389 -49.26 -38.03 2.65
C LYS A 389 -49.61 -37.46 4.03
N LEU A 390 -50.02 -36.19 4.10
CA LEU A 390 -50.48 -35.56 5.34
C LEU A 390 -51.85 -36.08 5.79
N ALA A 391 -52.77 -36.32 4.86
CA ALA A 391 -54.13 -36.81 5.14
C ALA A 391 -54.19 -38.32 5.48
N SER A 392 -53.21 -39.13 5.06
CA SER A 392 -53.18 -40.59 5.29
C SER A 392 -52.45 -41.03 6.56
N GLY A 393 -52.03 -40.11 7.43
CA GLY A 393 -51.60 -40.42 8.80
C GLY A 393 -50.44 -41.42 8.92
N LYS A 394 -49.63 -41.61 7.86
CA LYS A 394 -48.41 -42.44 7.89
C LYS A 394 -47.20 -41.62 7.49
N VAL A 395 -46.80 -40.71 8.38
CA VAL A 395 -45.47 -40.11 8.34
C VAL A 395 -44.45 -41.17 8.75
N LYS A 396 -43.89 -41.87 7.76
CA LYS A 396 -42.66 -42.64 7.96
C LYS A 396 -41.56 -41.61 8.26
N LYS A 397 -41.05 -41.59 9.50
CA LYS A 397 -39.85 -40.83 9.89
C LYS A 397 -38.72 -41.17 8.90
N GLU A 398 -38.40 -40.25 8.02
CA GLU A 398 -37.19 -40.31 7.19
C GLU A 398 -35.99 -39.97 8.09
N ARG A 399 -35.54 -40.97 8.85
CA ARG A 399 -34.22 -40.98 9.49
C ARG A 399 -33.23 -41.51 8.45
N ASP A 400 -32.05 -40.91 8.40
CA ASP A 400 -30.85 -41.34 7.67
C ASP A 400 -30.57 -40.70 6.30
N ARG A 401 -30.52 -39.36 6.23
CA ARG A 401 -29.59 -38.71 5.28
C ARG A 401 -28.18 -38.79 5.85
N LYS A 402 -27.24 -39.34 5.07
CA LYS A 402 -25.81 -39.35 5.41
C LYS A 402 -25.07 -38.26 4.64
N VAL A 403 -24.09 -37.64 5.29
CA VAL A 403 -23.18 -36.63 4.73
C VAL A 403 -21.82 -37.30 4.56
N ILE A 404 -21.25 -37.18 3.36
CA ILE A 404 -19.87 -37.62 3.08
C ILE A 404 -18.97 -36.39 3.21
N VAL A 405 -17.95 -36.50 4.05
CA VAL A 405 -16.90 -35.48 4.21
C VAL A 405 -15.62 -36.07 3.65
N ARG A 406 -15.02 -35.37 2.68
CA ARG A 406 -13.71 -35.73 2.11
C ARG A 406 -12.65 -34.81 2.71
N TRP A 407 -11.65 -35.40 3.36
CA TRP A 407 -10.56 -34.70 4.02
C TRP A 407 -9.45 -34.32 3.03
N ALA A 408 -8.60 -33.35 3.41
CA ALA A 408 -7.50 -32.87 2.57
C ALA A 408 -6.44 -33.95 2.26
N ASP A 409 -6.36 -34.99 3.09
CA ASP A 409 -5.51 -36.16 2.88
C ASP A 409 -6.13 -37.21 1.91
N GLY A 410 -7.31 -36.93 1.37
CA GLY A 410 -8.04 -37.78 0.43
C GLY A 410 -8.92 -38.85 1.09
N THR A 411 -8.96 -38.94 2.42
CA THR A 411 -9.81 -39.89 3.12
C THR A 411 -11.27 -39.43 3.19
N GLU A 412 -12.22 -40.37 3.25
CA GLU A 412 -13.66 -40.06 3.30
C GLU A 412 -14.29 -40.57 4.61
N SER A 413 -15.17 -39.77 5.20
CA SER A 413 -15.90 -40.09 6.43
C SER A 413 -17.40 -39.83 6.27
N LEU A 414 -18.22 -40.69 6.88
CA LEU A 414 -19.67 -40.76 6.69
C LEU A 414 -20.42 -40.42 7.98
N TYR A 415 -21.19 -39.33 7.98
CA TYR A 415 -21.88 -38.82 9.15
C TYR A 415 -23.40 -38.77 8.96
N ASN A 416 -24.17 -38.83 10.06
CA ASN A 416 -25.62 -38.65 9.99
C ASN A 416 -25.94 -37.15 9.95
N ALA A 417 -26.73 -36.70 8.96
CA ALA A 417 -27.05 -35.29 8.75
C ALA A 417 -27.70 -34.63 9.98
N SER A 418 -28.43 -35.40 10.78
CA SER A 418 -29.05 -34.94 12.05
C SER A 418 -28.06 -34.51 13.13
N ARG A 419 -26.75 -34.75 12.94
CA ARG A 419 -25.68 -34.39 13.89
C ARG A 419 -24.77 -33.26 13.40
N CYS A 420 -25.03 -32.69 12.22
CA CYS A 420 -24.22 -31.64 11.61
C CYS A 420 -24.87 -30.26 11.80
N THR A 421 -24.07 -29.25 12.16
CA THR A 421 -24.50 -27.85 12.33
C THR A 421 -23.56 -26.96 11.51
N VAL A 422 -24.10 -26.06 10.69
CA VAL A 422 -23.33 -25.18 9.81
C VAL A 422 -23.35 -23.76 10.38
N GLN A 423 -22.19 -23.12 10.52
CA GLN A 423 -22.10 -21.77 11.06
C GLN A 423 -22.48 -20.71 10.00
N GLU A 424 -23.03 -19.56 10.42
CA GLU A 424 -23.39 -18.46 9.53
C GLU A 424 -22.18 -18.04 8.66
N GLY A 425 -22.39 -17.93 7.35
CA GLY A 425 -21.36 -17.57 6.36
C GLY A 425 -20.97 -18.69 5.39
N VAL A 426 -21.32 -19.95 5.66
CA VAL A 426 -21.06 -21.07 4.74
C VAL A 426 -22.21 -21.23 3.73
N GLN A 427 -21.96 -20.98 2.44
CA GLN A 427 -22.94 -21.26 1.38
C GLN A 427 -22.99 -22.77 1.08
N LEU A 428 -24.09 -23.41 1.46
CA LEU A 428 -24.37 -24.81 1.15
C LEU A 428 -24.76 -24.95 -0.33
N SER A 429 -23.83 -25.40 -1.18
CA SER A 429 -24.21 -25.92 -2.49
C SER A 429 -24.88 -27.31 -2.31
N LYS A 430 -25.86 -27.65 -3.15
CA LYS A 430 -26.66 -28.88 -3.01
C LYS A 430 -25.86 -30.20 -3.16
N THR A 431 -24.57 -30.14 -3.50
CA THR A 431 -23.84 -31.37 -3.87
C THR A 431 -22.37 -31.44 -3.41
N GLU A 432 -21.74 -30.36 -2.94
CA GLU A 432 -20.36 -30.42 -2.43
C GLU A 432 -20.06 -29.22 -1.51
N LEU A 433 -19.39 -29.48 -0.38
CA LEU A 433 -18.81 -28.46 0.49
C LEU A 433 -17.29 -28.51 0.31
N ARG A 434 -16.70 -27.39 -0.11
CA ARG A 434 -15.24 -27.22 -0.22
C ARG A 434 -14.79 -26.19 0.81
N ASP A 435 -13.58 -26.36 1.35
CA ASP A 435 -12.90 -25.42 2.25
C ASP A 435 -13.64 -25.16 3.59
N VAL A 436 -14.01 -26.24 4.27
CA VAL A 436 -14.70 -26.18 5.57
C VAL A 436 -13.85 -26.86 6.64
N ARG A 437 -13.63 -26.18 7.77
CA ARG A 437 -13.03 -26.76 8.97
C ARG A 437 -14.09 -27.54 9.74
N VAL A 438 -13.83 -28.82 9.98
CA VAL A 438 -14.71 -29.69 10.77
C VAL A 438 -14.25 -29.66 12.23
N VAL A 439 -15.13 -29.25 13.14
CA VAL A 439 -14.88 -29.27 14.59
C VAL A 439 -15.80 -30.32 15.21
N GLU A 440 -15.22 -31.40 15.71
CA GLU A 440 -15.96 -32.45 16.44
C GLU A 440 -16.04 -32.09 17.94
N SER A 441 -17.25 -32.00 18.47
CA SER A 441 -17.48 -31.81 19.91
C SER A 441 -18.47 -32.88 20.41
N GLY A 442 -17.93 -33.97 20.94
CA GLY A 442 -18.71 -35.11 21.44
C GLY A 442 -19.51 -35.81 20.32
N LYS A 443 -20.85 -35.76 20.38
CA LYS A 443 -21.73 -36.40 19.39
C LYS A 443 -22.22 -35.45 18.28
N ARG A 444 -21.74 -34.20 18.24
CA ARG A 444 -22.12 -33.18 17.27
C ARG A 444 -20.92 -32.70 16.47
N ILE A 445 -21.18 -32.34 15.22
CA ILE A 445 -20.18 -31.90 14.25
C ILE A 445 -20.55 -30.49 13.82
N THR A 446 -19.60 -29.57 13.91
CA THR A 446 -19.78 -28.19 13.45
C THR A 446 -18.89 -27.95 12.24
N LEU A 447 -19.47 -27.38 11.19
CA LEU A 447 -18.84 -27.03 9.93
C LEU A 447 -18.59 -25.52 9.91
N CYS A 448 -17.33 -25.11 9.98
CA CYS A 448 -16.88 -23.71 10.01
C CYS A 448 -16.21 -23.35 8.67
N ALA A 449 -16.41 -22.13 8.16
CA ALA A 449 -15.60 -21.63 7.05
C ALA A 449 -14.11 -21.58 7.46
N VAL A 450 -13.21 -21.95 6.55
CA VAL A 450 -11.78 -21.61 6.70
C VAL A 450 -11.64 -20.14 6.28
N GLU A 451 -11.15 -19.27 7.17
CA GLU A 451 -10.77 -17.89 6.80
C GLU A 451 -9.54 -17.87 5.90
#